data_AF-A0A6L7FX47-F1
#
_entry.id   AF-A0A6L7FX47-F1
#
_cell.length_a   1.000
_cell.length_b   1.000
_cell.length_c   1.000
_cell.angle_alpha   90.00
_cell.angle_beta   90.00
_cell.angle_gamma   90.00
#
_symmetry.space_group_name_H-M   'P 1'
#
loop_
_entity.id
_entity.type
_entity.pdbx_description
1 polymer ?
#
loop_
_entity_poly.entity_id
_entity_poly.type
_entity_poly.pdbx_seq_one_letter_code
_entity_poly.pdbx_strand_id
1 'polypeptide(L)'
;MAVDAVQQALNGRFTYRADKGEYWQILGGSGPVYGDCEDYSLTLIWLWEGQSLWRFWWALITLKYVLWYCLAPNGEGHCVTWVRGRGWTDNIQRKIVTDLPEGYRLKLPMLAPLVLLKFLYRRLIGRPGTA
;
A
#
# COMPACT_ATOMS: atom_id res chain seq x y z
N MET A 1 -2.09 15.88 -10.57
CA MET A 1 -1.61 14.85 -11.50
C MET A 1 -2.69 13.80 -11.66
N ALA A 2 -2.86 13.23 -12.85
CA ALA A 2 -3.75 12.08 -13.02
C ALA A 2 -3.25 10.93 -12.12
N VAL A 3 -4.18 10.22 -11.47
CA VAL A 3 -3.92 9.09 -10.56
C VAL A 3 -2.97 8.06 -11.21
N ASP A 4 -3.13 7.84 -12.51
CA ASP A 4 -2.33 6.88 -13.28
C ASP A 4 -0.88 7.34 -13.45
N ALA A 5 -0.64 8.64 -13.68
CA ALA A 5 0.71 9.20 -13.79
C ALA A 5 1.47 9.09 -12.45
N VAL A 6 0.76 9.29 -11.33
CA VAL A 6 1.33 9.12 -9.99
C VAL A 6 1.75 7.66 -9.77
N GLN A 7 0.90 6.71 -10.16
CA GLN A 7 1.21 5.30 -10.02
C GLN A 7 2.38 4.87 -10.90
N GLN A 8 2.42 5.31 -12.15
CA GLN A 8 3.53 5.05 -13.07
C GLN A 8 4.86 5.60 -12.53
N ALA A 9 4.85 6.79 -11.93
CA ALA A 9 6.04 7.37 -11.30
C ALA A 9 6.53 6.51 -10.12
N LEU A 10 5.64 5.94 -9.30
CA LEU A 10 6.04 5.00 -8.25
C LEU A 10 6.55 3.68 -8.84
N ASN A 11 5.88 3.15 -9.87
CA ASN A 11 6.29 1.92 -10.55
C ASN A 11 7.71 2.01 -11.11
N GLY A 12 8.08 3.13 -11.72
CA GLY A 12 9.41 3.32 -12.32
C GLY A 12 10.58 3.26 -11.32
N ARG A 13 10.30 3.40 -10.02
CA ARG A 13 11.33 3.44 -8.96
C ARG A 13 11.13 2.43 -7.84
N PHE A 14 10.03 1.69 -7.83
CA PHE A 14 9.72 0.69 -6.81
C PHE A 14 10.28 -0.68 -7.17
N THR A 15 11.03 -1.25 -6.24
CA THR A 15 11.55 -2.62 -6.30
C THR A 15 11.03 -3.42 -5.12
N TYR A 16 10.36 -4.53 -5.39
CA TYR A 16 9.82 -5.39 -4.34
C TYR A 16 10.95 -6.00 -3.49
N ARG A 17 10.81 -5.92 -2.18
CA ARG A 17 11.66 -6.58 -1.20
C ARG A 17 10.78 -7.01 -0.04
N ALA A 18 10.65 -8.33 0.14
CA ALA A 18 9.95 -8.87 1.29
C ALA A 18 10.66 -8.49 2.59
N ASP A 19 9.90 -8.01 3.57
CA ASP A 19 10.42 -7.69 4.89
C ASP A 19 10.56 -8.94 5.76
N LYS A 20 11.52 -8.92 6.69
CA LYS A 20 11.70 -9.96 7.71
C LYS A 20 10.74 -9.78 8.91
N GLY A 21 9.74 -8.91 8.78
CA GLY A 21 8.78 -8.55 9.82
C GLY A 21 7.65 -7.70 9.24
N GLU A 22 6.71 -7.28 10.09
CA GLU A 22 5.51 -6.52 9.69
C GLU A 22 5.72 -5.01 9.91
N TYR A 23 6.49 -4.36 9.03
CA TYR A 23 6.86 -2.95 9.18
C TYR A 23 6.24 -2.04 8.12
N TRP A 24 5.01 -1.62 8.38
CA TRP A 24 4.27 -0.75 7.47
C TRP A 24 4.87 0.66 7.42
N GLN A 25 5.16 1.16 6.21
CA GLN A 25 5.71 2.49 6.02
C GLN A 25 5.33 3.15 4.69
N ILE A 26 5.37 4.47 4.70
CA ILE A 26 5.33 5.28 3.48
C ILE A 26 6.76 5.49 3.01
N LEU A 27 7.07 5.05 1.78
CA LEU A 27 8.39 5.13 1.18
C LEU A 27 8.66 6.56 0.66
N GLY A 28 9.59 7.25 1.31
CA GLY A 28 10.02 8.60 0.95
C GLY A 28 11.12 8.65 -0.13
N GLY A 29 11.48 9.86 -0.55
CA GLY A 29 12.58 10.13 -1.48
C GLY A 29 12.18 10.11 -2.96
N SER A 30 13.01 10.70 -3.82
CA SER A 30 12.82 10.78 -5.27
C SER A 30 13.50 9.64 -6.05
N GLY A 31 14.41 8.91 -5.41
CA GLY A 31 15.17 7.80 -6.01
C GLY A 31 14.46 6.43 -5.92
N PRO A 32 15.21 5.35 -6.21
CA PRO A 32 14.75 3.97 -6.02
C PRO A 32 14.29 3.73 -4.58
N VAL A 33 13.16 3.04 -4.44
CA VAL A 33 12.58 2.66 -3.15
C VAL A 33 12.32 1.16 -3.11
N TYR A 34 12.44 0.59 -1.91
CA TYR A 34 12.35 -0.84 -1.66
C TYR A 34 11.35 -1.07 -0.53
N GLY A 35 10.44 -2.01 -0.74
CA GLY A 35 9.43 -2.40 0.25
C GLY A 35 8.57 -3.55 -0.27
N ASP A 36 7.59 -3.95 0.53
CA ASP A 36 6.65 -5.02 0.23
C ASP A 36 5.31 -4.49 -0.36
N CYS A 37 4.26 -5.30 -0.35
CA CYS A 37 2.98 -4.95 -0.96
C CYS A 37 2.20 -3.88 -0.17
N GLU A 38 2.36 -3.89 1.15
CA GLU A 38 1.80 -2.91 2.07
C GLU A 38 2.47 -1.55 1.88
N ASP A 39 3.80 -1.53 1.84
CA ASP A 39 4.58 -0.31 1.64
C ASP A 39 4.25 0.37 0.32
N TYR A 40 4.10 -0.42 -0.76
CA TYR A 40 3.65 0.10 -2.05
C TYR A 40 2.27 0.75 -1.95
N SER A 41 1.30 0.06 -1.35
CA SER A 41 -0.08 0.53 -1.20
C SER A 41 -0.17 1.82 -0.39
N LEU A 42 0.51 1.87 0.77
CA LEU A 42 0.57 3.05 1.63
C LEU A 42 1.21 4.24 0.90
N THR A 43 2.34 4.00 0.23
CA THR A 43 3.05 5.04 -0.54
C THR A 43 2.18 5.59 -1.66
N LEU A 44 1.49 4.71 -2.39
CA LEU A 44 0.63 5.10 -3.50
C LEU A 44 -0.51 6.01 -3.04
N ILE A 45 -1.19 5.65 -1.95
CA ILE A 45 -2.27 6.47 -1.37
C ILE A 45 -1.73 7.84 -0.92
N TRP A 46 -0.57 7.87 -0.26
CA TRP A 46 0.05 9.13 0.18
C TRP A 46 0.40 10.05 -1.00
N LEU A 47 0.92 9.48 -2.09
CA LEU A 47 1.20 10.23 -3.31
C LEU A 47 -0.09 10.75 -3.99
N TRP A 48 -1.15 9.93 -4.08
CA TRP A 48 -2.44 10.38 -4.61
C TRP A 48 -3.08 11.50 -3.79
N GLU A 49 -2.83 11.52 -2.48
CA GLU A 49 -3.26 12.60 -1.59
C GLU A 49 -2.28 13.78 -1.53
N GLY A 50 -1.37 13.88 -2.50
CA GLY A 50 -0.48 15.02 -2.64
C GLY A 50 0.55 15.11 -1.53
N GLN A 51 1.02 13.96 -1.04
CA GLN A 51 2.06 13.84 -0.03
C GLN A 51 1.67 14.44 1.35
N SER A 52 0.37 14.52 1.64
CA SER A 52 -0.15 15.00 2.92
C SER A 52 -0.62 13.84 3.79
N LEU A 53 0.00 13.65 4.96
CA LEU A 53 -0.43 12.65 5.95
C LEU A 53 -1.85 12.91 6.46
N TRP A 54 -2.24 14.18 6.62
CA TRP A 54 -3.59 14.54 7.02
C TRP A 54 -4.62 14.05 5.99
N ARG A 55 -4.39 14.35 4.70
CA ARG A 55 -5.28 13.90 3.62
C ARG A 55 -5.26 12.39 3.44
N PHE A 56 -4.09 11.76 3.60
CA PHE A 56 -3.93 10.31 3.59
C PHE A 56 -4.84 9.65 4.63
N TRP A 57 -4.77 10.06 5.90
CA TRP A 57 -5.61 9.49 6.96
C TRP A 57 -7.09 9.81 6.75
N TRP A 58 -7.41 11.04 6.34
CA TRP A 58 -8.78 11.42 6.01
C TRP A 58 -9.37 10.55 4.89
N ALA A 59 -8.58 10.22 3.87
CA ALA A 59 -8.99 9.36 2.77
C ALA A 59 -9.27 7.92 3.21
N LEU A 60 -8.49 7.38 4.16
CA LEU A 60 -8.75 6.06 4.76
C LEU A 60 -10.00 6.07 5.64
N ILE A 61 -10.18 7.10 6.47
CA ILE A 61 -11.35 7.23 7.36
C ILE A 61 -12.65 7.37 6.55
N THR A 62 -12.61 8.14 5.46
CA THR A 62 -13.75 8.36 4.57
C THR A 62 -13.94 7.27 3.52
N LEU A 63 -13.19 6.17 3.63
CA LEU A 63 -13.24 5.00 2.73
C LEU A 63 -13.06 5.38 1.24
N LYS A 64 -12.28 6.43 0.96
CA LYS A 64 -11.86 6.75 -0.40
C LYS A 64 -10.91 5.66 -0.93
N TYR A 65 -10.08 5.13 -0.04
CA TYR A 65 -9.24 3.95 -0.28
C TYR A 65 -9.42 2.96 0.86
N VAL A 66 -9.41 1.68 0.54
CA VAL A 66 -9.46 0.60 1.52
C VAL A 66 -8.38 -0.41 1.16
N LEU A 67 -7.45 -0.65 2.08
CA LEU A 67 -6.48 -1.73 1.91
C LEU A 67 -7.16 -3.05 2.29
N TRP A 68 -6.85 -4.12 1.57
CA TRP A 68 -7.40 -5.44 1.80
C TRP A 68 -6.27 -6.44 1.88
N TYR A 69 -6.30 -7.23 2.95
CA TYR A 69 -5.51 -8.44 3.02
C TYR A 69 -6.22 -9.51 2.21
N CYS A 70 -5.48 -10.18 1.34
CA CYS A 70 -5.97 -11.21 0.45
C CYS A 70 -4.92 -12.32 0.28
N LEU A 71 -5.33 -13.41 -0.38
CA LEU A 71 -4.38 -14.38 -0.93
C LEU A 71 -4.20 -14.08 -2.41
N ALA A 72 -2.96 -13.95 -2.86
CA ALA A 72 -2.61 -13.85 -4.27
C ALA A 72 -2.81 -15.21 -4.98
N PRO A 73 -2.76 -15.28 -6.33
CA PRO A 73 -3.01 -16.53 -7.06
C PRO A 73 -2.09 -17.69 -6.68
N ASN A 74 -0.87 -17.39 -6.22
CA ASN A 74 0.10 -18.37 -5.71
C ASN A 74 -0.23 -18.87 -4.28
N GLY A 75 -1.28 -18.33 -3.63
CA GLY A 75 -1.69 -18.68 -2.28
C GLY A 75 -0.99 -17.91 -1.16
N GLU A 76 -0.06 -17.01 -1.48
CA GLU A 76 0.65 -16.19 -0.49
C GLU A 76 -0.20 -15.01 -0.02
N GLY A 77 0.01 -14.57 1.22
CA GLY A 77 -0.63 -13.38 1.76
C GLY A 77 -0.18 -12.12 1.02
N HIS A 78 -1.14 -11.24 0.71
CA HIS A 78 -0.88 -10.07 -0.12
C HIS A 78 -1.82 -8.91 0.20
N CYS A 79 -1.37 -7.69 -0.08
CA CYS A 79 -2.10 -6.45 0.14
C CYS A 79 -2.53 -5.81 -1.18
N VAL A 80 -3.84 -5.57 -1.33
CA VAL A 80 -4.41 -4.83 -2.47
C VAL A 80 -5.13 -3.58 -1.97
N THR A 81 -5.14 -2.54 -2.79
CA THR A 81 -5.85 -1.29 -2.51
C THR A 81 -7.09 -1.18 -3.38
N TRP A 82 -8.25 -1.07 -2.75
CA TRP A 82 -9.48 -0.65 -3.41
C TRP A 82 -9.57 0.86 -3.47
N VAL A 83 -9.95 1.39 -4.64
CA VAL A 83 -10.11 2.81 -4.93
C VAL A 83 -11.56 3.09 -5.26
N ARG A 84 -12.24 3.89 -4.43
CA ARG A 84 -13.66 4.17 -4.58
C ARG A 84 -13.99 4.74 -5.96
N GLY A 85 -14.87 4.04 -6.68
CA GLY A 85 -15.33 4.43 -8.02
C GLY A 85 -14.31 4.19 -9.14
N ARG A 86 -13.22 3.45 -8.90
CA ARG A 86 -12.23 3.12 -9.94
C ARG A 86 -11.87 1.64 -10.02
N GLY A 87 -11.81 0.93 -8.89
CA GLY A 87 -11.49 -0.50 -8.85
C GLY A 87 -10.36 -0.83 -7.88
N TRP A 88 -9.38 -1.62 -8.31
CA TRP A 88 -8.35 -2.23 -7.49
C TRP A 88 -6.95 -1.98 -8.03
N THR A 89 -5.94 -2.00 -7.17
CA THR A 89 -4.54 -1.99 -7.58
C THR A 89 -3.62 -2.55 -6.50
N ASP A 90 -2.46 -3.03 -6.91
CA ASP A 90 -1.34 -3.39 -6.04
C ASP A 90 0.01 -3.23 -6.77
N ASN A 91 1.09 -3.75 -6.16
CA ASN A 91 2.43 -3.78 -6.75
C ASN A 91 2.64 -4.87 -7.83
N ILE A 92 1.75 -5.84 -7.96
CA ILE A 92 1.77 -6.91 -8.98
C ILE A 92 1.14 -6.40 -10.28
N GLN A 93 -0.10 -5.89 -10.24
CA GLN A 93 -0.79 -5.37 -11.43
C GLN A 93 -0.20 -4.03 -11.87
N ARG A 94 0.31 -3.22 -10.93
CA ARG A 94 0.95 -1.91 -11.18
C ARG A 94 0.08 -0.93 -11.98
N LYS A 95 -1.23 -1.13 -11.98
CA LYS A 95 -2.25 -0.29 -12.60
C LYS A 95 -3.58 -0.50 -11.90
N ILE A 96 -4.49 0.46 -12.03
CA ILE A 96 -5.86 0.28 -11.59
C ILE A 96 -6.59 -0.65 -12.57
N VAL A 97 -7.25 -1.66 -12.03
CA VAL A 97 -8.11 -2.61 -12.74
C VAL A 97 -9.52 -2.56 -12.15
N THR A 98 -10.55 -2.74 -12.97
CA THR A 98 -11.94 -2.72 -12.49
C THR A 98 -12.21 -3.87 -11.52
N ASP A 99 -11.70 -5.05 -11.86
CA ASP A 99 -11.81 -6.28 -11.08
C ASP A 99 -10.41 -6.85 -10.83
N LEU A 100 -10.23 -7.47 -9.66
CA LEU A 100 -8.99 -8.19 -9.38
C LEU A 100 -8.85 -9.38 -10.33
N PRO A 101 -7.63 -9.69 -10.83
CA PRO A 101 -7.39 -10.88 -11.63
C PRO A 101 -7.85 -12.16 -10.93
N GLU A 102 -8.12 -13.20 -11.70
CA GLU A 102 -8.52 -14.50 -11.18
C GLU A 102 -7.49 -15.05 -10.16
N GLY A 103 -8.01 -15.68 -9.10
CA GLY A 103 -7.19 -16.31 -8.05
C GLY A 103 -6.98 -15.46 -6.80
N TYR A 104 -7.24 -14.14 -6.87
CA TYR A 104 -7.23 -13.28 -5.68
C TYR A 104 -8.40 -13.60 -4.75
N ARG A 105 -8.12 -13.81 -3.46
CA ARG A 105 -9.15 -14.10 -2.44
C ARG A 105 -9.11 -13.08 -1.33
N LEU A 106 -10.02 -12.12 -1.36
CA LEU A 106 -10.17 -11.09 -0.32
C LEU A 106 -10.51 -11.74 1.03
N LYS A 107 -9.84 -11.30 2.11
CA LYS A 107 -10.01 -11.86 3.46
C LYS A 107 -10.44 -10.81 4.47
N LEU A 108 -9.66 -9.73 4.60
CA LEU A 108 -9.88 -8.75 5.66
C LEU A 108 -9.70 -7.33 5.11
N PRO A 109 -10.74 -6.46 5.18
CA PRO A 109 -10.55 -5.04 4.94
C PRO A 109 -9.76 -4.42 6.10
N MET A 110 -8.60 -3.86 5.78
CA MET A 110 -7.73 -3.17 6.73
C MET A 110 -8.14 -1.70 6.81
N LEU A 111 -9.13 -1.42 7.66
CA LEU A 111 -9.64 -0.07 7.89
C LEU A 111 -8.64 0.80 8.65
N ALA A 112 -8.86 2.12 8.63
CA ALA A 112 -7.94 3.11 9.20
C ALA A 112 -7.42 2.79 10.62
N PRO A 113 -8.22 2.29 11.59
CA PRO A 113 -7.71 1.93 12.92
C PRO A 113 -6.67 0.80 12.90
N LEU A 114 -6.88 -0.22 12.07
CA LEU A 114 -5.94 -1.35 11.94
C LEU A 114 -4.67 -0.93 11.22
N VAL A 115 -4.80 -0.10 10.17
CA VAL A 115 -3.67 0.49 9.47
C VAL A 115 -2.84 1.35 10.42
N LEU A 116 -3.49 2.20 11.23
CA LEU A 116 -2.81 3.03 12.24
C LEU A 116 -2.07 2.18 13.26
N LEU A 117 -2.69 1.11 13.78
CA LEU A 117 -2.05 0.20 14.73
C LEU A 117 -0.77 -0.42 14.15
N LYS A 118 -0.83 -0.95 12.92
CA LYS A 118 0.33 -1.52 12.22
C LYS A 118 1.40 -0.47 11.90
N PHE A 119 0.98 0.75 11.55
CA PHE A 119 1.88 1.88 11.32
C PHE A 119 2.64 2.30 12.59
N LEU A 120 1.97 2.28 13.74
CA LEU A 120 2.56 2.62 15.04
C LEU A 120 3.41 1.48 15.63
N TYR A 121 3.10 0.22 15.32
CA TYR A 121 3.86 -0.95 15.75
C TYR A 121 5.36 -0.81 15.46
N ARG A 122 5.70 -0.30 14.27
CA ARG A 122 7.08 0.04 13.90
C ARG A 122 7.74 1.03 14.86
N ARG A 123 7.02 2.08 15.26
CA ARG A 123 7.53 3.13 16.15
C ARG A 123 7.77 2.63 17.57
N LEU A 124 7.03 1.60 17.99
CA LEU A 124 7.11 1.01 19.31
C LEU A 124 8.24 -0.02 19.45
N ILE A 125 8.58 -0.74 18.39
CA ILE A 125 9.55 -1.85 18.47
C ILE A 125 10.97 -1.44 18.12
N GLY A 126 11.17 -0.24 17.55
CA GLY A 126 12.49 0.21 17.12
C GLY A 126 13.04 -0.67 15.98
N ARG A 127 14.04 -0.16 15.26
CA ARG A 127 14.79 -1.00 14.32
C ARG A 127 15.64 -1.98 15.16
N PRO A 128 15.55 -3.31 14.95
CA PRO A 128 16.67 -4.15 15.33
C PRO A 128 17.87 -3.75 14.45
N GLY A 129 18.85 -3.08 15.06
CA GLY A 129 20.24 -2.95 14.60
C GLY A 129 20.47 -2.32 13.23
N THR A 130 20.63 -1.00 13.16
CA THR A 130 21.77 -0.45 12.43
C THR A 130 22.95 -0.43 13.41
N ALA A 131 23.74 -1.50 13.40
CA ALA A 131 25.10 -1.52 13.92
C ALA A 131 26.03 -1.61 12.71
#